data_AF-A0A9N8VYY8-F1
#
_entry.id   AF-A0A9N8VYY8-F1
#
_cell.length_a   1.000
_cell.length_b   1.000
_cell.length_c   1.000
_cell.angle_alpha   90.00
_cell.angle_beta   90.00
_cell.angle_gamma   90.00
#
_symmetry.space_group_name_H-M   'P 1'
#
loop_
_entity.id
_entity.type
_entity.pdbx_description
1 polymer ?
#
loop_
_entity_poly.entity_id
_entity_poly.type
_entity_poly.pdbx_seq_one_letter_code
_entity_poly.pdbx_strand_id
1 'polypeptide(L)'
;MKNLEGFSQVIGAIDRSHISIRAPSKIILIEKIYSDSGYANYDWLLVPYKDNGHLTQVQNHYNYIHSTTRIKIEQAFGLLKSHWRVLQNPIETNFKIVSHIVSCCYILHNICEEIIDEFDIISDQVLINNGTTSEVNIINDTERDLIADYIFSK
;
A
#
# COMPACT_ATOMS: atom_id res chain seq x y z
N MET A 1 -31.96 23.77 9.66
CA MET A 1 -31.88 22.70 10.68
C MET A 1 -31.83 21.36 9.98
N LYS A 2 -30.63 20.80 9.79
CA LYS A 2 -30.27 19.37 9.80
C LYS A 2 -28.77 19.29 9.48
N ASN A 3 -27.97 19.32 10.54
CA ASN A 3 -26.61 18.76 10.53
C ASN A 3 -26.75 17.28 10.16
N LEU A 4 -26.10 16.85 9.09
CA LEU A 4 -25.74 15.45 8.92
C LEU A 4 -24.29 15.34 9.36
N GLU A 5 -24.14 14.90 10.60
CA GLU A 5 -22.88 14.60 11.25
C GLU A 5 -22.11 13.55 10.44
N GLY A 6 -20.82 13.84 10.26
CA GLY A 6 -19.87 13.01 9.53
C GLY A 6 -18.59 13.80 9.26
N PHE A 7 -18.03 14.41 10.32
CA PHE A 7 -16.76 15.13 10.43
C PHE A 7 -16.25 15.85 9.16
N SER A 8 -16.38 17.18 9.12
CA SER A 8 -15.74 18.00 8.08
C SER A 8 -14.24 17.71 8.04
N GLN A 9 -13.70 17.45 6.84
CA GLN A 9 -12.28 17.15 6.57
C GLN A 9 -11.84 15.68 6.74
N VAL A 10 -12.76 14.73 6.92
CA VAL A 10 -12.45 13.29 6.94
C VAL A 10 -12.69 12.67 5.56
N ILE A 11 -11.65 12.05 4.99
CA ILE A 11 -11.67 11.48 3.63
C ILE A 11 -11.80 9.94 3.64
N GLY A 12 -11.74 9.29 4.81
CA GLY A 12 -11.98 7.86 4.93
C GLY A 12 -11.69 7.32 6.32
N ALA A 13 -12.24 6.15 6.64
CA ALA A 13 -11.94 5.36 7.83
C ALA A 13 -11.34 4.03 7.38
N ILE A 14 -10.31 3.55 8.09
CA ILE A 14 -9.84 2.17 7.96
C ILE A 14 -10.60 1.38 9.04
N ASP A 15 -11.28 0.30 8.64
CA ASP A 15 -11.89 -0.73 9.52
C ASP A 15 -13.00 -0.39 10.53
N ARG A 16 -13.61 0.82 10.50
CA ARG A 16 -14.52 1.38 11.54
C ARG A 16 -13.79 1.96 12.76
N SER A 17 -12.46 1.94 12.80
CA SER A 17 -11.69 2.81 13.68
C SER A 17 -11.63 4.24 13.11
N HIS A 18 -12.05 5.21 13.93
CA HIS A 18 -12.32 6.60 13.55
C HIS A 18 -11.01 7.41 13.40
N ILE A 19 -10.08 6.95 12.57
CA ILE A 19 -8.82 7.66 12.32
C ILE A 19 -9.01 8.62 11.14
N SER A 20 -8.93 9.92 11.41
CA SER A 20 -8.98 10.97 10.40
C SER A 20 -7.70 10.98 9.57
N ILE A 21 -7.75 10.49 8.33
CA ILE A 21 -6.64 10.62 7.38
C ILE A 21 -6.91 11.83 6.49
N ARG A 22 -6.05 12.85 6.57
CA ARG A 22 -6.08 14.01 5.68
C ARG A 22 -5.19 13.72 4.47
N ALA A 23 -5.79 13.69 3.28
CA ALA A 23 -5.01 13.55 2.05
C ALA A 23 -4.08 14.77 1.89
N PRO A 24 -2.78 14.58 1.57
CA PRO A 24 -1.87 15.70 1.35
C PRO A 24 -2.29 16.49 0.11
N SER A 25 -2.17 17.82 0.19
CA SER A 25 -2.70 18.79 -0.79
C SER A 25 -2.06 18.75 -2.18
N LYS A 26 -1.10 17.84 -2.42
CA LYS A 26 -0.33 17.71 -3.66
C LYS A 26 -0.19 16.24 -4.08
N ILE A 27 -1.30 15.51 -4.16
CA ILE A 27 -1.35 14.29 -4.97
C ILE A 27 -1.99 14.69 -6.29
N ILE A 28 -1.17 14.85 -7.33
CA ILE A 28 -1.60 15.35 -8.66
C ILE A 28 -2.12 14.23 -9.57
N LEU A 29 -2.18 12.98 -9.12
CA LEU A 29 -2.86 11.94 -9.87
C LEU A 29 -3.97 11.29 -9.03
N ILE A 30 -5.16 11.33 -9.60
CA ILE A 30 -6.44 10.71 -9.19
C ILE A 30 -7.20 11.49 -8.10
N GLU A 31 -8.14 12.35 -8.49
CA GLU A 31 -9.10 13.04 -7.61
C GLU A 31 -10.04 12.09 -6.83
N LYS A 32 -9.91 10.77 -7.00
CA LYS A 32 -10.84 9.79 -6.45
C LYS A 32 -10.14 8.62 -5.77
N ILE A 33 -10.68 8.22 -4.63
CA ILE A 33 -10.20 7.11 -3.81
C ILE A 33 -10.98 5.85 -4.17
N TYR A 34 -10.32 4.70 -4.21
CA TYR A 34 -10.98 3.40 -4.40
C TYR A 34 -11.45 2.85 -3.06
N SER A 35 -12.69 2.38 -3.01
CA SER A 35 -13.31 1.88 -1.78
C SER A 35 -13.91 0.48 -1.95
N ASP A 36 -14.43 -0.07 -0.87
CA ASP A 36 -15.15 -1.33 -0.88
C ASP A 36 -16.64 -1.12 -1.17
N SER A 37 -17.31 -2.16 -1.65
CA SER A 37 -18.76 -2.29 -1.86
C SER A 37 -19.62 -1.95 -0.62
N GLY A 38 -19.01 -1.97 0.58
CA GLY A 38 -19.64 -1.57 1.83
C GLY A 38 -19.80 -0.05 2.03
N TYR A 39 -19.13 0.77 1.22
CA TYR A 39 -19.21 2.23 1.30
C TYR A 39 -20.25 2.80 0.34
N ALA A 40 -20.78 3.98 0.67
CA ALA A 40 -21.63 4.73 -0.24
C ALA A 40 -20.78 5.38 -1.35
N ASN A 41 -21.34 5.50 -2.56
CA ASN A 41 -20.68 6.15 -3.68
C ASN A 41 -20.73 7.68 -3.48
N TYR A 42 -19.57 8.34 -3.55
CA TYR A 42 -19.43 9.79 -3.44
C TYR A 42 -18.60 10.33 -4.62
N ASP A 43 -18.66 11.63 -4.89
CA ASP A 43 -17.94 12.24 -6.02
C ASP A 43 -16.43 12.00 -5.96
N TRP A 44 -15.89 11.85 -4.75
CA TRP A 44 -14.48 11.57 -4.44
C TRP A 44 -14.19 10.10 -4.13
N LEU A 45 -15.18 9.20 -4.15
CA LEU A 45 -15.04 7.79 -3.74
C LEU A 45 -15.62 6.82 -4.77
N LEU A 46 -14.75 6.01 -5.37
CA LEU A 46 -15.11 4.98 -6.35
C LEU A 46 -15.44 3.65 -5.65
N VAL A 47 -16.69 3.23 -5.78
CA VAL A 47 -17.23 1.98 -5.22
C VAL A 47 -17.64 1.05 -6.37
N PRO A 48 -17.38 -0.27 -6.30
CA PRO A 48 -17.84 -1.21 -7.32
C PRO A 48 -19.37 -1.22 -7.41
N TYR A 49 -19.91 -1.45 -8.61
CA TYR A 49 -21.34 -1.69 -8.78
C TYR A 49 -21.74 -2.95 -8.01
N LYS A 50 -22.82 -2.87 -7.24
CA LYS A 50 -23.37 -4.03 -6.53
C LYS A 50 -23.89 -5.05 -7.53
N ASP A 51 -23.33 -6.24 -7.51
CA ASP A 51 -23.81 -7.32 -8.36
C ASP A 51 -25.10 -7.91 -7.80
N ASN A 52 -26.21 -7.58 -8.46
CA ASN A 52 -27.54 -8.12 -8.19
C ASN A 52 -28.01 -9.06 -9.32
N GLY A 53 -27.08 -9.57 -10.13
CA GLY A 53 -27.34 -10.42 -11.29
C GLY A 53 -27.77 -9.67 -12.56
N HIS A 54 -27.86 -8.33 -12.52
CA HIS A 54 -28.36 -7.51 -13.63
C HIS A 54 -27.35 -6.43 -14.07
N LEU A 55 -26.05 -6.66 -13.86
CA LEU A 55 -25.01 -5.73 -14.28
C LEU A 55 -24.90 -5.67 -15.80
N THR A 56 -24.88 -4.45 -16.34
CA THR A 56 -24.57 -4.21 -17.75
C THR A 56 -23.12 -4.60 -18.06
N GLN A 57 -22.82 -4.85 -19.34
CA GLN A 57 -21.45 -5.18 -19.77
C GLN A 57 -20.42 -4.11 -19.36
N VAL A 58 -20.81 -2.83 -19.41
CA VAL A 58 -19.96 -1.70 -19.01
C VAL A 58 -19.71 -1.71 -17.50
N GLN A 59 -20.73 -2.00 -16.69
CA GLN A 59 -20.58 -2.11 -15.24
C GLN A 59 -19.74 -3.31 -14.83
N ASN A 60 -19.87 -4.45 -15.52
CA ASN A 60 -19.01 -5.60 -15.33
C ASN A 60 -17.55 -5.28 -15.66
N HIS A 61 -17.30 -4.59 -16.77
CA HIS A 61 -15.96 -4.15 -17.14
C HIS A 61 -15.36 -3.18 -16.10
N TYR A 62 -16.15 -2.23 -15.60
CA TYR A 62 -15.75 -1.35 -14.51
C TYR A 62 -15.39 -2.14 -13.25
N ASN A 63 -16.24 -3.06 -12.81
CA ASN A 63 -15.99 -3.89 -11.62
C ASN A 63 -14.73 -4.74 -11.77
N TYR A 64 -14.45 -5.24 -12.99
CA TYR A 64 -13.22 -5.96 -13.29
C TYR A 64 -11.97 -5.07 -13.11
N ILE A 65 -11.96 -3.86 -13.68
CA ILE A 65 -10.84 -2.91 -13.51
C ILE A 65 -10.69 -2.47 -12.06
N HIS A 66 -11.81 -2.20 -11.39
CA HIS A 66 -11.83 -1.81 -9.98
C HIS A 66 -11.22 -2.91 -9.10
N SER A 67 -11.66 -4.16 -9.30
CA SER A 67 -11.13 -5.33 -8.59
C SER A 67 -9.65 -5.57 -8.87
N THR A 68 -9.21 -5.51 -10.13
CA THR A 68 -7.79 -5.71 -10.49
C THR A 68 -6.89 -4.63 -9.89
N THR A 69 -7.36 -3.39 -9.83
CA THR A 69 -6.66 -2.29 -9.15
C THR A 69 -6.54 -2.56 -7.66
N ARG A 70 -7.63 -2.99 -7.01
CA ARG A 70 -7.64 -3.33 -5.59
C ARG A 70 -6.71 -4.50 -5.24
N ILE A 71 -6.64 -5.53 -6.08
CA ILE A 71 -5.72 -6.65 -5.87
C ILE A 71 -4.28 -6.15 -5.72
N LYS A 72 -3.85 -5.18 -6.53
CA LYS A 72 -2.50 -4.59 -6.42
C LYS A 72 -2.30 -3.83 -5.11
N ILE A 73 -3.31 -3.08 -4.66
CA ILE A 73 -3.28 -2.38 -3.38
C ILE A 73 -3.22 -3.37 -2.20
N GLU A 74 -4.04 -4.41 -2.24
CA GLU A 74 -4.08 -5.45 -1.20
C GLU A 74 -2.77 -6.26 -1.15
N GLN A 75 -2.16 -6.54 -2.31
CA GLN A 75 -0.83 -7.14 -2.40
C GLN A 75 0.24 -6.24 -1.74
N ALA A 76 0.27 -4.94 -2.06
CA ALA A 76 1.22 -4.01 -1.46
C ALA A 76 1.06 -3.93 0.07
N PHE A 77 -0.18 -3.87 0.59
CA PHE A 77 -0.41 -3.91 2.03
C PHE A 77 -0.07 -5.27 2.66
N GLY A 78 -0.23 -6.36 1.92
CA GLY A 78 0.21 -7.69 2.32
C GLY A 78 1.72 -7.73 2.55
N LEU A 79 2.50 -7.25 1.57
CA LEU A 79 3.96 -7.16 1.65
C LEU A 79 4.44 -6.25 2.78
N LEU A 80 3.81 -5.06 2.90
CA LEU A 80 4.12 -4.14 3.99
C LEU A 80 3.90 -4.81 5.37
N LYS A 81 2.77 -5.49 5.55
CA LYS A 81 2.48 -6.20 6.81
C LYS A 81 3.40 -7.39 7.03
N SER A 82 3.80 -8.12 5.98
CA SER A 82 4.72 -9.25 6.14
C SER A 82 6.12 -8.81 6.58
N HIS A 83 6.61 -7.68 6.06
CA HIS A 83 7.90 -7.12 6.47
C HIS A 83 7.85 -6.48 7.86
N TRP A 84 6.82 -5.70 8.16
CA TRP A 84 6.73 -4.96 9.41
C TRP A 84 5.77 -5.63 10.38
N ARG A 85 6.28 -6.57 11.20
CA ARG A 85 5.50 -7.32 12.21
C ARG A 85 4.68 -6.43 13.16
N VAL A 86 5.13 -5.20 13.41
CA VAL A 86 4.39 -4.22 14.23
C VAL A 86 3.00 -3.89 13.65
N LEU A 87 2.81 -4.02 12.33
CA LEU A 87 1.53 -3.77 11.64
C LEU A 87 0.61 -5.01 11.61
N GLN A 88 1.10 -6.18 12.03
CA GLN A 88 0.30 -7.42 12.05
C GLN A 88 -0.56 -7.54 13.31
N ASN A 89 -0.16 -6.86 14.39
CA ASN A 89 -0.85 -6.91 15.67
C ASN A 89 -1.46 -5.53 16.00
N PRO A 90 -2.52 -5.47 16.84
CA PRO A 90 -3.00 -4.22 17.38
C PRO A 90 -1.87 -3.44 18.06
N ILE A 91 -1.74 -2.15 17.72
CA ILE A 91 -0.73 -1.28 18.30
C ILE A 91 -1.36 -0.53 19.46
N GLU A 92 -1.07 -0.95 20.69
CA GLU A 92 -1.62 -0.37 21.92
C GLU A 92 -0.85 0.89 22.34
N THR A 93 -1.07 1.99 21.65
CA THR A 93 -0.45 3.29 21.98
C THR A 93 -1.33 4.47 21.56
N ASN A 94 -0.85 5.70 21.78
CA ASN A 94 -1.55 6.90 21.35
C ASN A 94 -1.68 6.97 19.82
N PHE A 95 -2.83 7.38 19.29
CA PHE A 95 -3.07 7.52 17.85
C PHE A 95 -2.01 8.33 17.11
N LYS A 96 -1.46 9.38 17.74
CA LYS A 96 -0.36 10.17 17.15
C LYS A 96 0.89 9.31 16.93
N ILE A 97 1.22 8.45 17.90
CA ILE A 97 2.36 7.54 17.81
C ILE A 97 2.08 6.45 16.78
N VAL A 98 0.86 5.87 16.76
CA VAL A 98 0.45 4.92 15.73
C VAL A 98 0.64 5.51 14.33
N SER A 99 0.22 6.76 14.11
CA SER A 99 0.38 7.42 12.81
C SER A 99 1.85 7.53 12.40
N HIS A 100 2.75 7.86 13.33
CA HIS A 100 4.18 7.90 13.07
C HIS A 100 4.76 6.51 12.78
N ILE A 101 4.38 5.48 13.55
CA ILE A 101 4.83 4.10 13.32
C ILE A 101 4.43 3.67 11.91
N VAL A 102 3.17 3.85 11.54
CA VAL A 102 2.66 3.51 10.21
C VAL A 102 3.43 4.28 9.12
N SER A 103 3.58 5.61 9.25
CA SER A 103 4.35 6.41 8.30
C SER A 103 5.80 5.96 8.16
N CYS A 104 6.47 5.64 9.27
CA CYS A 104 7.83 5.11 9.24
C CYS A 104 7.90 3.78 8.50
N CYS A 105 6.96 2.85 8.74
CA CYS A 105 6.93 1.58 8.01
C CYS A 105 6.76 1.79 6.50
N TYR A 106 5.92 2.73 6.06
CA TYR A 106 5.79 3.05 4.63
C TYR A 106 7.08 3.65 4.03
N ILE A 107 7.68 4.62 4.71
CA ILE A 107 8.91 5.27 4.24
C ILE A 107 10.02 4.22 4.13
N LEU A 108 10.21 3.41 5.17
CA LEU A 108 11.21 2.36 5.18
C LEU A 108 10.92 1.30 4.12
N HIS A 109 9.67 0.89 3.94
CA HIS A 109 9.30 -0.05 2.87
C HIS A 109 9.67 0.48 1.50
N ASN A 110 9.34 1.73 1.18
CA ASN A 110 9.69 2.30 -0.12
C ASN A 110 11.20 2.34 -0.33
N ILE A 111 11.98 2.67 0.70
CA ILE A 111 13.44 2.61 0.64
C ILE A 111 13.92 1.18 0.39
N CYS A 112 13.34 0.18 1.07
CA CYS A 112 13.69 -1.22 0.84
C CYS A 112 13.39 -1.66 -0.60
N GLU A 113 12.21 -1.34 -1.13
CA GLU A 113 11.83 -1.70 -2.49
C GLU A 113 12.76 -1.04 -3.53
N GLU A 114 13.13 0.24 -3.33
CA GLU A 114 14.11 0.92 -4.20
C GLU A 114 15.49 0.21 -4.20
N ILE A 115 15.95 -0.26 -3.04
CA ILE A 115 17.23 -0.97 -2.91
C ILE A 115 17.15 -2.38 -3.53
N ILE A 116 16.04 -3.09 -3.33
CA ILE A 116 15.81 -4.43 -3.90
C ILE A 116 15.76 -4.33 -5.43
N ASP A 117 15.02 -3.36 -5.98
CA ASP A 117 14.97 -3.11 -7.42
C ASP A 117 16.37 -2.83 -8.00
N GLU A 118 17.22 -2.06 -7.29
CA GLU A 118 18.61 -1.80 -7.72
C GLU A 118 19.46 -3.07 -7.71
N PHE A 119 19.28 -3.95 -6.72
CA PHE A 119 20.04 -5.20 -6.61
C PHE A 119 19.60 -6.24 -7.64
N ASP A 120 18.31 -6.33 -7.94
CA ASP A 120 17.77 -7.22 -8.97
C ASP A 120 18.31 -6.82 -10.35
N ILE A 121 18.38 -5.52 -10.64
CA ILE A 121 19.00 -5.00 -11.88
C ILE A 121 20.47 -5.39 -11.96
N ILE A 122 21.24 -5.26 -10.87
CA ILE A 122 22.66 -5.63 -10.83
C ILE A 122 22.83 -7.13 -11.03
N SER A 123 22.01 -7.94 -10.36
CA SER A 123 22.04 -9.40 -10.45
C SER A 123 21.72 -9.88 -11.86
N ASP A 124 20.69 -9.32 -12.49
CA ASP A 124 20.33 -9.62 -13.88
C ASP A 124 21.45 -9.23 -14.86
N GLN A 125 22.09 -8.06 -14.67
CA GLN A 125 23.25 -7.67 -15.48
C GLN A 125 24.43 -8.62 -15.32
N VAL A 126 24.72 -9.06 -14.10
CA VAL A 126 25.80 -10.04 -13.83
C VAL A 126 25.49 -11.39 -14.46
N LEU A 127 24.23 -11.85 -14.39
CA LEU A 127 23.78 -13.10 -15.02
C LEU A 127 23.87 -13.05 -16.55
N ILE A 128 23.47 -11.94 -17.16
CA ILE A 128 23.56 -11.73 -18.62
C ILE A 128 25.02 -11.70 -19.07
N ASN A 129 25.90 -11.08 -18.28
CA ASN A 129 27.31 -10.92 -18.64
C ASN A 129 28.15 -12.20 -18.46
N ASN A 130 27.78 -13.09 -17.55
CA ASN A 130 28.69 -14.15 -17.10
C ASN A 130 28.38 -15.58 -17.56
N GLY A 131 27.19 -15.91 -18.10
CA GLY A 131 26.92 -17.18 -18.81
C GLY A 131 27.37 -18.51 -18.18
N THR A 132 27.79 -18.55 -16.91
CA THR A 132 28.30 -19.73 -16.21
C THR A 132 27.98 -19.63 -14.73
N THR A 133 27.25 -20.65 -14.27
CA THR A 133 27.00 -21.00 -12.88
C THR A 133 28.26 -20.92 -12.05
N SER A 134 28.37 -19.88 -11.24
CA SER A 134 29.19 -19.87 -10.03
C SER A 134 28.23 -19.57 -8.89
N GLU A 135 28.14 -20.53 -7.96
CA GLU A 135 27.28 -20.53 -6.79
C GLU A 135 27.32 -19.17 -6.08
N VAL A 136 26.32 -18.34 -6.31
CA VAL A 136 26.12 -17.17 -5.45
C VAL A 136 25.52 -17.74 -4.17
N ASN A 137 26.40 -18.04 -3.22
CA ASN A 137 26.07 -18.20 -1.81
C ASN A 137 25.55 -16.84 -1.29
N ILE A 138 24.36 -16.42 -1.77
CA ILE A 138 23.54 -15.40 -1.12
C ILE A 138 22.92 -16.12 0.07
N ILE A 139 23.78 -16.36 1.04
CA ILE A 139 23.46 -16.86 2.36
C ILE A 139 22.39 -15.92 2.92
N ASN A 140 21.39 -16.54 3.54
CA ASN A 140 20.13 -16.02 4.07
C ASN A 140 20.21 -14.82 5.07
N ASP A 141 21.26 -13.99 5.02
CA ASP A 141 21.59 -12.88 5.94
C ASP A 141 21.67 -11.49 5.26
N THR A 142 21.14 -11.28 4.05
CA THR A 142 21.68 -10.20 3.18
C THR A 142 20.82 -8.93 3.02
N GLU A 143 19.53 -9.00 2.73
CA GLU A 143 18.78 -7.77 2.39
C GLU A 143 18.56 -6.82 3.59
N ARG A 144 18.17 -7.38 4.73
CA ARG A 144 17.89 -6.58 5.94
C ARG A 144 19.12 -5.82 6.42
N ASP A 145 20.27 -6.48 6.42
CA ASP A 145 21.52 -5.90 6.93
C ASP A 145 22.10 -4.89 5.94
N LEU A 146 21.94 -5.10 4.62
CA LEU A 146 22.26 -4.11 3.59
C LEU A 146 21.41 -2.84 3.70
N ILE A 147 20.10 -3.00 3.93
CA ILE A 147 19.20 -1.87 4.17
C ILE A 147 19.60 -1.12 5.45
N ALA A 148 19.95 -1.85 6.51
CA ALA A 148 20.43 -1.25 7.74
C ALA A 148 21.72 -0.43 7.51
N ASP A 149 22.70 -1.00 6.80
CA ASP A 149 23.93 -0.31 6.45
C ASP A 149 23.68 0.95 5.62
N TYR A 150 22.79 0.91 4.62
CA TYR A 150 22.40 2.09 3.84
C TYR A 150 21.78 3.19 4.72
N ILE A 151 20.86 2.82 5.61
CA ILE A 151 20.16 3.78 6.49
C ILE A 151 21.12 4.41 7.50
N PHE A 152 22.07 3.63 8.05
CA PHE A 152 22.95 4.07 9.14
C PHE A 152 24.34 4.55 8.71
N SER A 153 24.68 4.47 7.42
CA SER A 153 25.97 4.96 6.87
C SER A 153 25.95 6.41 6.38
N LYS A 154 24.78 7.07 6.36
CA LYS A 154 24.62 8.50 6.06
C LYS A 154 24.35 9.32 7.32
#